data_AF-K7AMM0-F1
#
_entry.id   AF-K7AMM0-F1
#
_cell.length_a   1.000
_cell.length_b   1.000
_cell.length_c   1.000
_cell.angle_alpha   90.00
_cell.angle_beta   90.00
_cell.angle_gamma   90.00
#
_symmetry.space_group_name_H-M   'P 1'
#
loop_
_entity.id
_entity.type
_entity.pdbx_description
1 polymer ?
#
loop_
_entity_poly.entity_id
_entity_poly.type
_entity_poly.pdbx_seq_one_letter_code
_entity_poly.pdbx_strand_id
1 'polypeptide(L)'
;MLRRRGSPGMGVHVGAALGALWFCLTGALEVQVPEDPVVALVGTDATLRCSFSPEPGFSLAQLNLIWQLTDTKQLVHSFTEGRDQGSAYANRTALFPDLLAQGNASLRLQRVRVADEGSFTCFVSIRDFGSAAVSLQVAAPYSKPSMTLEPNKDLRPGDMVTITCSSYRGYPEAEVFWQDGQGAPLTGNVTTSQMANEQGLFDVHSILRVVLGANGTYSCLVRNPVLQQDAHGSVTITGQPMTFPPEALWVTVGLSVCLIALLVALAFVCWRKIKQSCEEENAGAEDQDGEGEGSKTALQPLKCSDSKEDDGQEIA
;
A
#
# COMPACT_ATOMS: atom_id res chain seq x y z
N MET A 1 -11.53 -102.23 -26.86
CA MET A 1 -10.83 -101.02 -27.31
C MET A 1 -11.21 -100.75 -28.76
N LEU A 2 -11.68 -99.54 -29.12
CA LEU A 2 -11.54 -98.90 -30.45
C LEU A 2 -12.13 -97.47 -30.43
N ARG A 3 -11.80 -96.65 -31.44
CA ARG A 3 -11.86 -95.17 -31.41
C ARG A 3 -13.19 -94.53 -31.90
N ARG A 4 -13.44 -93.33 -31.36
CA ARG A 4 -14.22 -92.15 -31.85
C ARG A 4 -14.84 -92.16 -33.27
N ARG A 5 -16.11 -91.71 -33.31
CA ARG A 5 -16.77 -90.76 -34.27
C ARG A 5 -18.01 -90.19 -33.52
N GLY A 6 -18.53 -88.96 -33.71
CA GLY A 6 -18.05 -87.79 -34.45
C GLY A 6 -19.20 -86.91 -35.02
N SER A 7 -19.67 -85.88 -34.28
CA SER A 7 -20.67 -84.83 -34.67
C SER A 7 -22.09 -85.30 -35.03
N PRO A 8 -23.11 -84.40 -35.19
CA PRO A 8 -23.19 -82.94 -34.97
C PRO A 8 -24.00 -82.56 -33.70
N GLY A 9 -24.17 -81.33 -33.23
CA GLY A 9 -24.11 -80.00 -33.85
C GLY A 9 -25.53 -79.42 -33.95
N MET A 10 -25.96 -78.68 -32.92
CA MET A 10 -27.30 -78.06 -32.86
C MET A 10 -27.19 -76.64 -32.31
N GLY A 11 -27.52 -75.65 -33.15
CA GLY A 11 -27.42 -74.23 -32.80
C GLY A 11 -28.58 -73.77 -31.92
N VAL A 12 -28.28 -72.98 -30.90
CA VAL A 12 -29.29 -72.34 -30.04
C VAL A 12 -29.50 -70.92 -30.53
N HIS A 13 -30.71 -70.60 -31.00
CA HIS A 13 -31.07 -69.24 -31.40
C HIS A 13 -31.39 -68.35 -30.19
N VAL A 14 -31.07 -67.07 -30.37
CA VAL A 14 -31.10 -65.99 -29.38
C VAL A 14 -32.50 -65.71 -28.83
N GLY A 15 -32.57 -65.39 -27.53
CA GLY A 15 -33.76 -64.86 -26.85
C GLY A 15 -33.40 -63.82 -25.77
N ALA A 16 -32.42 -62.95 -26.04
CA ALA A 16 -32.06 -61.87 -25.11
C ALA A 16 -33.10 -60.75 -25.18
N ALA A 17 -34.04 -60.73 -24.23
CA ALA A 17 -34.98 -59.63 -24.05
C ALA A 17 -34.23 -58.39 -23.54
N LEU A 18 -33.72 -57.57 -24.46
CA LEU A 18 -33.24 -56.23 -24.18
C LEU A 18 -34.44 -55.36 -23.83
N GLY A 19 -34.83 -55.39 -22.55
CA GLY A 19 -35.73 -54.40 -21.97
C GLY A 19 -35.08 -53.03 -22.09
N ALA A 20 -35.54 -52.24 -23.06
CA ALA A 20 -35.17 -50.84 -23.15
C ALA A 20 -35.70 -50.12 -21.90
N LEU A 21 -34.82 -49.92 -20.93
CA LEU A 21 -35.01 -48.95 -19.86
C LEU A 21 -35.09 -47.58 -20.51
N TRP A 22 -36.32 -47.20 -20.87
CA TRP A 22 -36.65 -45.85 -21.29
C TRP A 22 -36.45 -44.97 -20.05
N PHE A 23 -35.24 -44.45 -19.88
CA PHE A 23 -34.98 -43.36 -18.97
C PHE A 23 -35.84 -42.20 -19.46
N CYS A 24 -36.99 -42.00 -18.82
CA CYS A 24 -37.67 -40.73 -18.85
C CYS A 24 -36.71 -39.71 -18.23
N LEU A 25 -35.94 -39.03 -19.08
CA LEU A 25 -35.36 -37.75 -18.68
C LEU A 25 -36.54 -36.81 -18.45
N THR A 26 -36.98 -36.73 -17.19
CA THR A 26 -37.74 -35.59 -16.70
C THR A 26 -36.86 -34.36 -16.92
N GLY A 27 -37.21 -33.51 -17.88
CA GLY A 27 -36.45 -32.30 -18.15
C GLY A 27 -36.40 -31.44 -16.90
N ALA A 28 -35.21 -30.99 -16.51
CA ALA A 28 -35.08 -29.87 -15.60
C ALA A 28 -35.08 -28.59 -16.44
N LEU A 29 -35.69 -27.52 -15.94
CA LEU A 29 -35.61 -26.22 -16.62
C LEU A 29 -34.20 -25.67 -16.42
N GLU A 30 -33.49 -25.39 -17.51
CA GLU A 30 -32.17 -24.77 -17.43
C GLU A 30 -32.32 -23.26 -17.14
N VAL A 31 -31.64 -22.80 -16.09
CA VAL A 31 -31.59 -21.39 -15.68
C VAL A 31 -30.14 -20.91 -15.83
N GLN A 32 -29.92 -19.90 -16.67
CA GLN A 32 -28.60 -19.33 -16.90
C GLN A 32 -28.35 -18.14 -15.97
N VAL A 33 -27.17 -18.10 -15.37
CA VAL A 33 -26.65 -17.02 -14.51
C VAL A 33 -25.17 -16.76 -14.83
N PRO A 34 -24.61 -15.59 -14.48
CA PRO A 34 -23.18 -15.37 -14.55
C PRO A 34 -22.41 -16.32 -13.61
N GLU A 35 -21.25 -16.81 -14.03
CA GLU A 35 -20.31 -17.54 -13.15
C GLU A 35 -19.59 -16.57 -12.20
N ASP A 36 -19.19 -15.41 -12.71
CA ASP A 36 -18.55 -14.35 -11.93
C ASP A 36 -19.55 -13.58 -11.04
N PRO A 37 -19.12 -13.11 -9.85
CA PRO A 37 -19.96 -12.29 -8.98
C PRO A 37 -20.30 -10.94 -9.62
N VAL A 38 -21.54 -10.48 -9.41
CA VAL A 38 -21.96 -9.14 -9.78
C VAL A 38 -21.38 -8.14 -8.80
N VAL A 39 -20.37 -7.37 -9.21
CA VAL A 39 -19.79 -6.28 -8.40
C VAL A 39 -20.69 -5.05 -8.46
N ALA A 40 -21.11 -4.53 -7.30
CA ALA A 40 -21.99 -3.37 -7.19
C ALA A 40 -21.44 -2.31 -6.22
N LEU A 41 -21.58 -1.04 -6.60
CA LEU A 41 -21.18 0.09 -5.76
C LEU A 41 -22.27 0.43 -4.73
N VAL A 42 -21.86 0.67 -3.47
CA VAL A 42 -22.77 1.13 -2.42
C VAL A 42 -23.50 2.42 -2.85
N GLY A 43 -24.81 2.45 -2.64
CA GLY A 43 -25.71 3.52 -3.05
C GLY A 43 -26.20 3.46 -4.50
N THR A 44 -25.64 2.61 -5.36
CA THR A 44 -26.06 2.44 -6.76
C THR A 44 -27.11 1.33 -6.93
N ASP A 45 -27.66 1.16 -8.13
CA ASP A 45 -28.58 0.07 -8.47
C ASP A 45 -27.82 -1.06 -9.17
N ALA A 46 -28.01 -2.31 -8.71
CA ALA A 46 -27.42 -3.51 -9.29
C ALA A 46 -28.48 -4.34 -10.03
N THR A 47 -28.06 -5.15 -11.00
CA THR A 47 -28.94 -6.11 -11.69
C THR A 47 -28.37 -7.53 -11.55
N LEU A 48 -29.05 -8.36 -10.77
CA LEU A 48 -28.75 -9.78 -10.62
C LEU A 48 -29.35 -10.52 -11.82
N ARG A 49 -28.48 -11.01 -12.71
CA ARG A 49 -28.91 -11.61 -13.98
C ARG A 49 -29.40 -13.04 -13.76
N CYS A 50 -30.60 -13.31 -14.24
CA CYS A 50 -31.16 -14.67 -14.33
C CYS A 50 -31.94 -14.75 -15.63
N SER A 51 -31.70 -15.80 -16.42
CA SER A 51 -32.50 -16.08 -17.62
C SER A 51 -32.89 -17.55 -17.72
N PHE A 52 -33.96 -17.80 -18.46
CA PHE A 52 -34.44 -19.13 -18.83
C PHE A 52 -34.82 -19.11 -20.31
N SER A 53 -34.87 -20.28 -20.94
CA SER A 53 -35.27 -20.42 -22.34
C SER A 53 -36.78 -20.76 -22.42
N PRO A 54 -37.66 -19.84 -22.85
CA PRO A 54 -39.09 -20.12 -22.95
C PRO A 54 -39.43 -20.98 -24.18
N GLU A 55 -40.21 -22.04 -23.95
CA GLU A 55 -40.75 -22.89 -25.02
C GLU A 55 -41.81 -22.18 -25.89
N PRO A 56 -42.03 -22.60 -27.16
CA PRO A 56 -43.09 -22.06 -28.00
C PRO A 56 -44.48 -22.17 -27.35
N GLY A 57 -45.20 -21.04 -27.28
CA GLY A 57 -46.50 -20.98 -26.60
C GLY A 57 -46.42 -20.70 -25.08
N PHE A 58 -45.24 -20.37 -24.56
CA PHE A 58 -45.08 -19.82 -23.21
C PHE A 58 -45.97 -18.57 -22.99
N SER A 59 -46.52 -18.46 -21.78
CA SER A 59 -47.28 -17.28 -21.33
C SER A 59 -46.98 -16.99 -19.87
N LEU A 60 -46.97 -15.71 -19.49
CA LEU A 60 -46.65 -15.29 -18.12
C LEU A 60 -47.59 -15.85 -17.05
N ALA A 61 -48.81 -16.28 -17.41
CA ALA A 61 -49.73 -16.97 -16.50
C ALA A 61 -49.21 -18.35 -16.05
N GLN A 62 -48.30 -18.97 -16.80
CA GLN A 62 -47.62 -20.22 -16.44
C GLN A 62 -46.35 -19.99 -15.60
N LEU A 63 -45.86 -18.75 -15.49
CA LEU A 63 -44.59 -18.45 -14.81
C LEU A 63 -44.80 -18.30 -13.30
N ASN A 64 -44.01 -19.03 -12.52
CA ASN A 64 -43.73 -18.77 -11.13
C ASN A 64 -42.22 -18.48 -10.98
N LEU A 65 -41.89 -17.23 -10.66
CA LEU A 65 -40.53 -16.75 -10.44
C LEU A 65 -40.39 -16.30 -8.99
N ILE A 66 -39.39 -16.84 -8.29
CA ILE A 66 -39.06 -16.48 -6.90
C ILE A 66 -37.59 -16.10 -6.82
N TRP A 67 -37.30 -14.91 -6.30
CA TRP A 67 -35.99 -14.53 -5.81
C TRP A 67 -35.97 -14.63 -4.29
N GLN A 68 -34.94 -15.27 -3.74
CA GLN A 68 -34.71 -15.36 -2.30
C GLN A 68 -33.22 -15.28 -1.96
N LEU A 69 -32.90 -14.92 -0.72
CA LEU A 69 -31.54 -15.06 -0.20
C LEU A 69 -31.16 -16.54 -0.14
N THR A 70 -29.98 -16.88 -0.64
CA THR A 70 -29.51 -18.27 -0.73
C THR A 70 -29.37 -18.89 0.66
N ASP A 71 -28.88 -18.15 1.65
CA ASP A 71 -28.57 -18.71 2.97
C ASP A 71 -29.80 -18.77 3.89
N THR A 72 -30.49 -17.64 4.07
CA THR A 72 -31.64 -17.52 4.99
C THR A 72 -32.96 -18.01 4.38
N LYS A 73 -33.01 -18.25 3.06
CA LYS A 73 -34.23 -18.56 2.29
C LYS A 73 -35.31 -17.47 2.40
N GLN A 74 -34.96 -16.27 2.82
CA GLN A 74 -35.87 -15.13 2.89
C GLN A 74 -36.30 -14.70 1.48
N LEU A 75 -37.61 -14.58 1.27
CA LEU A 75 -38.19 -14.03 0.03
C LEU A 75 -37.67 -12.60 -0.22
N VAL A 76 -37.23 -12.34 -1.44
CA VAL A 76 -36.71 -11.05 -1.90
C VAL A 76 -37.68 -10.38 -2.86
N HIS A 77 -38.25 -11.15 -3.79
CA HIS A 77 -39.22 -10.71 -4.79
C HIS A 77 -39.92 -11.93 -5.42
N SER A 78 -41.17 -11.81 -5.87
CA SER A 78 -41.85 -12.90 -6.60
C SER A 78 -42.82 -12.43 -7.69
N PHE A 79 -43.01 -13.28 -8.68
CA PHE A 79 -43.99 -13.13 -9.75
C PHE A 79 -44.76 -14.43 -9.91
N THR A 80 -46.09 -14.37 -9.77
CA THR A 80 -46.99 -15.53 -9.79
C THR A 80 -48.32 -15.14 -10.43
N GLU A 81 -49.01 -16.11 -11.05
CA GLU A 81 -50.34 -15.92 -11.66
C GLU A 81 -50.38 -14.79 -12.71
N GLY A 82 -49.27 -14.57 -13.41
CA GLY A 82 -49.12 -13.48 -14.38
C GLY A 82 -49.03 -12.09 -13.75
N ARG A 83 -48.75 -11.98 -12.44
CA ARG A 83 -48.61 -10.71 -11.71
C ARG A 83 -47.33 -10.65 -10.90
N ASP A 84 -46.73 -9.46 -10.91
CA ASP A 84 -45.69 -9.07 -9.97
C ASP A 84 -46.31 -8.90 -8.57
N GLN A 85 -45.80 -9.64 -7.59
CA GLN A 85 -46.24 -9.58 -6.18
C GLN A 85 -45.46 -8.52 -5.38
N GLY A 86 -44.41 -7.95 -5.97
CA GLY A 86 -43.62 -6.87 -5.43
C GLY A 86 -42.46 -7.30 -4.53
N SER A 87 -41.89 -6.31 -3.86
CA SER A 87 -40.64 -6.43 -3.10
C SER A 87 -40.90 -6.84 -1.64
N ALA A 88 -40.45 -8.04 -1.28
CA ALA A 88 -40.30 -8.43 0.14
C ALA A 88 -39.00 -7.87 0.76
N TYR A 89 -38.11 -7.31 -0.06
CA TYR A 89 -36.80 -6.78 0.34
C TYR A 89 -36.81 -5.25 0.49
N ALA A 90 -37.56 -4.78 1.49
CA ALA A 90 -37.65 -3.38 1.90
C ALA A 90 -38.02 -2.36 0.79
N ASN A 91 -38.83 -2.77 -0.20
CA ASN A 91 -39.23 -1.95 -1.35
C ASN A 91 -38.03 -1.41 -2.15
N ARG A 92 -37.02 -2.26 -2.33
CA ARG A 92 -35.79 -1.96 -3.09
C ARG A 92 -35.59 -2.88 -4.29
N THR A 93 -36.51 -3.79 -4.59
CA THR A 93 -36.36 -4.75 -5.68
C THR A 93 -37.45 -4.60 -6.74
N ALA A 94 -37.09 -4.79 -8.01
CA ALA A 94 -37.99 -4.74 -9.15
C ALA A 94 -37.57 -5.76 -10.22
N LEU A 95 -38.55 -6.37 -10.89
CA LEU A 95 -38.34 -7.19 -12.08
C LEU A 95 -38.36 -6.33 -13.36
N PHE A 96 -38.24 -6.99 -14.52
CA PHE A 96 -38.40 -6.38 -15.85
C PHE A 96 -39.61 -7.00 -16.58
N PRO A 97 -40.86 -6.57 -16.28
CA PRO A 97 -42.07 -7.24 -16.75
C PRO A 97 -42.14 -7.47 -18.26
N ASP A 98 -41.72 -6.46 -19.05
CA ASP A 98 -41.72 -6.50 -20.52
C ASP A 98 -40.72 -7.53 -21.11
N LEU A 99 -39.74 -7.96 -20.30
CA LEU A 99 -38.69 -8.90 -20.69
C LEU A 99 -38.89 -10.31 -20.11
N LEU A 100 -39.78 -10.49 -19.12
CA LEU A 100 -40.12 -11.82 -18.57
C LEU A 100 -40.63 -12.78 -19.66
N ALA A 101 -41.42 -12.27 -20.61
CA ALA A 101 -41.95 -13.05 -21.73
C ALA A 101 -40.84 -13.55 -22.69
N GLN A 102 -39.67 -12.92 -22.64
CA GLN A 102 -38.49 -13.21 -23.45
C GLN A 102 -37.45 -14.07 -22.70
N GLY A 103 -37.80 -14.57 -21.50
CA GLY A 103 -36.91 -15.38 -20.67
C GLY A 103 -36.05 -14.60 -19.66
N ASN A 104 -36.18 -13.28 -19.57
CA ASN A 104 -35.37 -12.47 -18.65
C ASN A 104 -36.02 -12.39 -17.26
N ALA A 105 -35.52 -13.19 -16.32
CA ALA A 105 -35.94 -13.25 -14.92
C ALA A 105 -35.06 -12.39 -13.98
N SER A 106 -34.25 -11.47 -14.53
CA SER A 106 -33.30 -10.67 -13.74
C SER A 106 -33.97 -9.77 -12.71
N LEU A 107 -33.29 -9.55 -11.58
CA LEU A 107 -33.75 -8.68 -10.51
C LEU A 107 -32.91 -7.40 -10.44
N ARG A 108 -33.54 -6.23 -10.47
CA ARG A 108 -32.89 -4.97 -10.12
C ARG A 108 -33.01 -4.72 -8.62
N LEU A 109 -31.88 -4.60 -7.93
CA LEU A 109 -31.77 -4.19 -6.52
C LEU A 109 -31.32 -2.73 -6.45
N GLN A 110 -32.07 -1.90 -5.74
CA GLN A 110 -31.86 -0.44 -5.72
C GLN A 110 -31.12 0.03 -4.47
N ARG A 111 -30.27 1.05 -4.63
CA ARG A 111 -29.49 1.70 -3.55
C ARG A 111 -28.75 0.67 -2.67
N VAL A 112 -27.90 -0.14 -3.30
CA VAL A 112 -27.14 -1.26 -2.69
C VAL A 112 -26.42 -0.83 -1.41
N ARG A 113 -26.36 -1.74 -0.43
CA ARG A 113 -25.77 -1.59 0.90
C ARG A 113 -24.80 -2.73 1.15
N VAL A 114 -23.86 -2.54 2.07
CA VAL A 114 -22.95 -3.61 2.53
C VAL A 114 -23.72 -4.85 2.99
N ALA A 115 -24.81 -4.67 3.75
CA ALA A 115 -25.65 -5.76 4.24
C ALA A 115 -26.47 -6.50 3.16
N ASP A 116 -26.41 -6.08 1.89
CA ASP A 116 -26.99 -6.84 0.78
C ASP A 116 -25.97 -7.82 0.16
N GLU A 117 -24.68 -7.76 0.54
CA GLU A 117 -23.66 -8.67 0.01
C GLU A 117 -23.98 -10.14 0.36
N GLY A 118 -23.78 -11.03 -0.60
CA GLY A 118 -24.05 -12.46 -0.44
C GLY A 118 -24.66 -13.08 -1.69
N SER A 119 -25.26 -14.25 -1.52
CA SER A 119 -25.85 -15.01 -2.62
C SER A 119 -27.38 -14.91 -2.65
N PHE A 120 -27.92 -14.74 -3.85
CA PHE A 120 -29.34 -14.69 -4.15
C PHE A 120 -29.67 -15.83 -5.11
N THR A 121 -30.65 -16.67 -4.78
CA THR A 121 -31.10 -17.74 -5.68
C THR A 121 -32.31 -17.30 -6.47
N CYS A 122 -32.23 -17.43 -7.79
CA CYS A 122 -33.33 -17.31 -8.74
C CYS A 122 -33.98 -18.68 -8.93
N PHE A 123 -35.28 -18.78 -8.71
CA PHE A 123 -36.08 -19.98 -8.96
C PHE A 123 -37.08 -19.70 -10.07
N VAL A 124 -37.06 -20.51 -11.12
CA VAL A 124 -37.97 -20.44 -12.26
C VAL A 124 -38.75 -21.75 -12.33
N SER A 125 -40.07 -21.65 -12.34
CA SER A 125 -40.98 -22.78 -12.52
C SER A 125 -42.03 -22.44 -13.55
N ILE A 126 -42.25 -23.35 -14.50
CA ILE A 126 -43.23 -23.18 -15.59
C ILE A 126 -44.08 -24.45 -15.71
N ARG A 127 -43.46 -25.53 -16.20
CA ARG A 127 -43.97 -26.90 -16.13
C ARG A 127 -42.97 -27.73 -15.34
N ASP A 128 -41.73 -27.64 -15.77
CA ASP A 128 -40.55 -28.08 -15.05
C ASP A 128 -39.99 -26.94 -14.19
N PHE A 129 -39.04 -27.30 -13.32
CA PHE A 129 -38.43 -26.42 -12.32
C PHE A 129 -36.92 -26.29 -12.57
N GLY A 130 -36.40 -25.09 -12.33
CA GLY A 130 -34.98 -24.76 -12.44
C GLY A 130 -34.59 -23.70 -11.42
N SER A 131 -33.34 -23.72 -10.99
CA SER A 131 -32.82 -22.68 -10.09
C SER A 131 -31.33 -22.51 -10.21
N ALA A 132 -30.86 -21.28 -10.05
CA ALA A 132 -29.44 -20.95 -10.05
C ALA A 132 -29.16 -19.80 -9.08
N ALA A 133 -27.95 -19.79 -8.51
CA ALA A 133 -27.52 -18.79 -7.54
C ALA A 133 -26.66 -17.71 -8.22
N VAL A 134 -26.89 -16.45 -7.85
CA VAL A 134 -26.12 -15.29 -8.28
C VAL A 134 -25.45 -14.69 -7.06
N SER A 135 -24.14 -14.51 -7.11
CA SER A 135 -23.38 -13.82 -6.06
C SER A 135 -23.36 -12.32 -6.31
N LEU A 136 -23.76 -11.53 -5.32
CA LEU A 136 -23.62 -10.08 -5.29
C LEU A 136 -22.41 -9.76 -4.41
N GLN A 137 -21.40 -9.11 -4.99
CA GLN A 137 -20.25 -8.58 -4.26
C GLN A 137 -20.39 -7.07 -4.17
N VAL A 138 -20.22 -6.52 -2.98
CA VAL A 138 -20.41 -5.09 -2.72
C VAL A 138 -19.05 -4.40 -2.59
N ALA A 139 -18.95 -3.18 -3.11
CA ALA A 139 -17.75 -2.37 -2.94
C ALA A 139 -18.07 -0.88 -2.74
N ALA A 140 -17.17 -0.19 -2.08
CA ALA A 140 -17.16 1.27 -1.96
C ALA A 140 -15.72 1.79 -2.11
N PRO A 141 -15.48 2.81 -2.95
CA PRO A 141 -14.16 3.40 -3.09
C PRO A 141 -13.81 4.17 -1.81
N TYR A 142 -12.58 3.99 -1.34
CA TYR A 142 -12.02 4.77 -0.24
C TYR A 142 -11.90 6.25 -0.62
N SER A 143 -12.07 7.14 0.36
CA SER A 143 -11.79 8.56 0.18
C SER A 143 -10.32 8.81 -0.19
N LYS A 144 -9.99 10.01 -0.68
CA LYS A 144 -8.58 10.41 -0.79
C LYS A 144 -7.95 10.43 0.62
N PRO A 145 -6.84 9.73 0.89
CA PRO A 145 -6.23 9.71 2.22
C PRO A 145 -5.82 11.11 2.70
N SER A 146 -6.21 11.42 3.93
CA SER A 146 -5.74 12.57 4.69
C SER A 146 -4.44 12.21 5.41
N MET A 147 -3.42 13.06 5.27
CA MET A 147 -2.10 12.87 5.86
C MET A 147 -1.92 13.86 7.02
N THR A 148 -1.65 13.36 8.22
CA THR A 148 -1.22 14.18 9.36
C THR A 148 0.17 13.77 9.83
N LEU A 149 0.87 14.70 10.47
CA LEU A 149 2.27 14.58 10.86
C LEU A 149 2.43 15.08 12.30
N GLU A 150 3.07 14.30 13.16
CA GLU A 150 3.30 14.66 14.56
C GLU A 150 4.74 14.32 14.99
N PRO A 151 5.52 15.29 15.51
CA PRO A 151 5.26 16.74 15.52
C PRO A 151 5.25 17.36 14.12
N ASN A 152 4.59 18.52 13.94
CA ASN A 152 4.47 19.22 12.65
C ASN A 152 5.28 20.53 12.54
N LYS A 153 6.13 20.83 13.53
CA LYS A 153 6.95 22.05 13.62
C LYS A 153 8.36 21.72 14.05
N ASP A 154 9.28 22.63 13.72
CA ASP A 154 10.69 22.63 14.16
C ASP A 154 11.47 21.35 13.84
N LEU A 155 11.00 20.60 12.84
CA LEU A 155 11.51 19.31 12.40
C LEU A 155 12.92 19.38 11.82
N ARG A 156 13.78 18.48 12.29
CA ARG A 156 15.18 18.33 11.87
C ARG A 156 15.43 16.94 11.31
N PRO A 157 16.40 16.78 10.38
CA PRO A 157 16.87 15.46 9.98
C PRO A 157 17.40 14.70 11.20
N GLY A 158 16.98 13.44 11.37
CA GLY A 158 17.23 12.63 12.56
C GLY A 158 16.09 12.61 13.60
N ASP A 159 15.10 13.50 13.50
CA ASP A 159 13.93 13.46 14.40
C ASP A 159 13.03 12.25 14.08
N MET A 160 12.46 11.65 15.12
CA MET A 160 11.44 10.59 14.98
C MET A 160 10.05 11.23 14.86
N VAL A 161 9.39 11.06 13.72
CA VAL A 161 8.03 11.53 13.48
C VAL A 161 7.05 10.39 13.33
N THR A 162 5.79 10.71 13.59
CA THR A 162 4.64 9.84 13.34
C THR A 162 3.82 10.43 12.20
N ILE A 163 3.65 9.68 11.12
CA ILE A 163 2.83 10.06 9.96
C ILE A 163 1.57 9.20 10.00
N THR A 164 0.40 9.83 10.07
CA THR A 164 -0.89 9.13 10.09
C THR A 164 -1.61 9.35 8.77
N CYS A 165 -1.95 8.25 8.11
CA CYS A 165 -2.79 8.16 6.92
C CYS A 165 -4.19 7.76 7.35
N SER A 166 -5.19 8.60 7.07
CA SER A 166 -6.60 8.32 7.37
C SER A 166 -7.44 8.35 6.10
N SER A 167 -8.16 7.28 5.80
CA SER A 167 -9.10 7.23 4.69
C SER A 167 -10.42 6.56 5.09
N TYR A 168 -11.53 7.03 4.54
CA TYR A 168 -12.86 6.80 5.10
C TYR A 168 -13.82 6.17 4.09
N ARG A 169 -14.79 5.43 4.63
CA ARG A 169 -16.00 4.90 3.99
C ARG A 169 -15.79 3.99 2.78
N GLY A 170 -14.72 3.19 2.77
CA GLY A 170 -14.51 2.16 1.74
C GLY A 170 -15.08 0.79 2.11
N TYR A 171 -15.15 -0.11 1.14
CA TYR A 171 -15.57 -1.51 1.36
C TYR A 171 -15.10 -2.41 0.20
N PRO A 172 -14.64 -3.66 0.45
CA PRO A 172 -14.38 -4.28 1.77
C PRO A 172 -13.10 -3.69 2.41
N GLU A 173 -12.50 -4.38 3.40
CA GLU A 173 -11.21 -4.00 3.99
C GLU A 173 -10.14 -3.71 2.91
N ALA A 174 -9.35 -2.67 3.15
CA ALA A 174 -8.31 -2.21 2.23
C ALA A 174 -6.99 -2.95 2.42
N GLU A 175 -6.22 -3.01 1.34
CA GLU A 175 -4.78 -3.22 1.40
C GLU A 175 -4.09 -1.85 1.55
N VAL A 176 -3.21 -1.68 2.53
CA VAL A 176 -2.55 -0.40 2.81
C VAL A 176 -1.04 -0.52 2.64
N PHE A 177 -0.48 0.32 1.78
CA PHE A 177 0.94 0.33 1.46
C PHE A 177 1.54 1.71 1.74
N TRP A 178 2.74 1.72 2.32
CA TRP A 178 3.54 2.94 2.47
C TRP A 178 4.75 2.87 1.53
N GLN A 179 5.09 4.00 0.92
CA GLN A 179 6.22 4.13 0.02
C GLN A 179 6.91 5.49 0.22
N ASP A 180 8.21 5.55 -0.08
CA ASP A 180 8.95 6.81 -0.12
C ASP A 180 8.76 7.56 -1.45
N GLY A 181 9.47 8.69 -1.62
CA GLY A 181 9.45 9.50 -2.84
C GLY A 181 10.12 8.85 -4.07
N GLN A 182 10.77 7.69 -3.91
CA GLN A 182 11.31 6.87 -5.00
C GLN A 182 10.44 5.64 -5.30
N GLY A 183 9.33 5.46 -4.56
CA GLY A 183 8.46 4.28 -4.66
C GLY A 183 8.99 3.04 -3.92
N ALA A 184 10.02 3.18 -3.08
CA ALA A 184 10.51 2.07 -2.27
C ALA A 184 9.54 1.80 -1.10
N PRO A 185 9.18 0.54 -0.81
CA PRO A 185 8.19 0.21 0.21
C PRO A 185 8.73 0.46 1.63
N LEU A 186 7.94 1.15 2.45
CA LEU A 186 8.25 1.48 3.84
C LEU A 186 7.46 0.57 4.78
N THR A 187 8.05 -0.56 5.17
CA THR A 187 7.40 -1.57 6.03
C THR A 187 7.77 -1.45 7.52
N GLY A 188 8.77 -0.64 7.86
CA GLY A 188 9.25 -0.46 9.24
C GLY A 188 8.27 0.32 10.12
N ASN A 189 7.92 -0.22 11.29
CA ASN A 189 7.09 0.42 12.31
C ASN A 189 5.76 1.01 11.79
N VAL A 190 5.09 0.29 10.88
CA VAL A 190 3.73 0.58 10.44
C VAL A 190 2.73 -0.10 11.38
N THR A 191 1.67 0.61 11.76
CA THR A 191 0.51 0.06 12.48
C THR A 191 -0.76 0.49 11.75
N THR A 192 -1.52 -0.46 11.22
CA THR A 192 -2.79 -0.20 10.51
C THR A 192 -3.94 -0.76 11.32
N SER A 193 -4.98 0.05 11.52
CA SER A 193 -6.30 -0.37 12.00
C SER A 193 -7.37 -0.03 10.97
N GLN A 194 -8.38 -0.88 10.89
CA GLN A 194 -9.57 -0.67 10.06
C GLN A 194 -10.79 -0.89 10.97
N MET A 195 -11.76 0.03 10.91
CA MET A 195 -12.97 -0.03 11.75
C MET A 195 -14.20 0.16 10.89
N ALA A 196 -15.15 -0.78 10.97
CA ALA A 196 -16.42 -0.66 10.29
C ALA A 196 -17.36 0.31 11.06
N ASN A 197 -18.02 1.19 10.33
CA ASN A 197 -19.08 2.05 10.87
C ASN A 197 -20.45 1.35 10.85
N GLU A 198 -21.51 2.05 11.31
CA GLU A 198 -22.88 1.52 11.39
C GLU A 198 -23.47 1.04 10.04
N GLN A 199 -22.89 1.48 8.92
CA GLN A 199 -23.30 1.10 7.56
C GLN A 199 -22.49 -0.09 7.01
N GLY A 200 -21.53 -0.61 7.80
CA GLY A 200 -20.59 -1.66 7.42
C GLY A 200 -19.39 -1.17 6.61
N LEU A 201 -19.26 0.14 6.36
CA LEU A 201 -18.14 0.71 5.60
C LEU A 201 -16.93 0.90 6.52
N PHE A 202 -15.73 0.61 6.01
CA PHE A 202 -14.48 0.71 6.76
C PHE A 202 -13.86 2.11 6.68
N ASP A 203 -13.42 2.57 7.85
CA ASP A 203 -12.51 3.70 8.02
C ASP A 203 -11.12 3.14 8.40
N VAL A 204 -10.09 3.55 7.64
CA VAL A 204 -8.71 3.08 7.69
C VAL A 204 -7.84 4.13 8.36
N HIS A 205 -7.10 3.72 9.39
CA HIS A 205 -6.07 4.52 10.03
C HIS A 205 -4.75 3.75 10.03
N SER A 206 -3.78 4.22 9.24
CA SER A 206 -2.43 3.66 9.22
C SER A 206 -1.42 4.67 9.75
N ILE A 207 -0.53 4.21 10.62
CA ILE A 207 0.43 5.03 11.35
C ILE A 207 1.84 4.51 11.02
N LEU A 208 2.65 5.35 10.40
CA LEU A 208 4.06 5.09 10.07
C LEU A 208 4.97 5.89 11.02
N ARG A 209 5.88 5.20 11.73
CA ARG A 209 6.88 5.84 12.58
C ARG A 209 8.25 5.80 11.92
N VAL A 210 8.78 6.95 11.53
CA VAL A 210 10.02 7.07 10.76
C VAL A 210 10.96 8.12 11.33
N VAL A 211 12.25 7.90 11.12
CA VAL A 211 13.30 8.90 11.34
C VAL A 211 13.45 9.74 10.08
N LEU A 212 13.46 11.07 10.22
CA LEU A 212 13.52 11.99 9.08
C LEU A 212 14.89 12.00 8.40
N GLY A 213 14.87 11.91 7.07
CA GLY A 213 16.01 12.28 6.22
C GLY A 213 16.12 13.80 6.01
N ALA A 214 17.09 14.23 5.21
CA ALA A 214 17.27 15.66 4.87
C ALA A 214 16.07 16.24 4.09
N ASN A 215 15.58 15.48 3.10
CA ASN A 215 14.34 15.72 2.38
C ASN A 215 13.68 14.35 2.16
N GLY A 216 12.40 14.20 2.51
CA GLY A 216 11.68 12.94 2.35
C GLY A 216 10.24 13.18 1.92
N THR A 217 9.79 12.46 0.90
CA THR A 217 8.37 12.32 0.59
C THR A 217 7.90 10.95 1.08
N TYR A 218 6.78 10.93 1.79
CA TYR A 218 6.15 9.73 2.32
C TYR A 218 4.74 9.65 1.76
N SER A 219 4.41 8.53 1.12
CA SER A 219 3.11 8.33 0.49
C SER A 219 2.42 7.10 1.07
N CYS A 220 1.12 7.23 1.31
CA CYS A 220 0.22 6.15 1.69
C CYS A 220 -0.70 5.83 0.51
N LEU A 221 -0.82 4.56 0.17
CA LEU A 221 -1.69 4.04 -0.87
C LEU A 221 -2.68 3.06 -0.23
N VAL A 222 -3.97 3.37 -0.36
CA VAL A 222 -5.09 2.56 0.14
C VAL A 222 -5.78 1.95 -1.07
N ARG A 223 -5.61 0.64 -1.25
CA ARG A 223 -6.15 -0.13 -2.38
C ARG A 223 -7.44 -0.84 -1.99
N ASN A 224 -8.47 -0.68 -2.82
CA ASN A 224 -9.67 -1.52 -2.76
C ASN A 224 -9.43 -2.80 -3.59
N PRO A 225 -9.43 -4.01 -2.98
CA PRO A 225 -9.09 -5.25 -3.69
C PRO A 225 -10.18 -5.70 -4.68
N VAL A 226 -11.44 -5.26 -4.50
CA VAL A 226 -12.56 -5.62 -5.39
C VAL A 226 -12.62 -4.70 -6.61
N LEU A 227 -12.45 -3.39 -6.39
CA LEU A 227 -12.48 -2.39 -7.46
C LEU A 227 -11.14 -2.26 -8.20
N GLN A 228 -10.05 -2.83 -7.66
CA GLN A 228 -8.68 -2.63 -8.13
C GLN A 228 -8.34 -1.13 -8.29
N GLN A 229 -8.85 -0.32 -7.35
CA GLN A 229 -8.71 1.14 -7.33
C GLN A 229 -7.86 1.59 -6.14
N ASP A 230 -6.89 2.45 -6.43
CA ASP A 230 -5.95 2.99 -5.47
C ASP A 230 -6.27 4.45 -5.11
N ALA A 231 -6.40 4.74 -3.82
CA ALA A 231 -6.51 6.09 -3.28
C ALA A 231 -5.18 6.45 -2.59
N HIS A 232 -4.50 7.50 -3.06
CA HIS A 232 -3.17 7.89 -2.56
C HIS A 232 -3.17 9.28 -1.89
N GLY A 233 -2.39 9.39 -0.82
CA GLY A 233 -2.04 10.64 -0.15
C GLY A 233 -0.54 10.69 0.10
N SER A 234 0.06 11.88 0.05
CA SER A 234 1.49 12.06 0.29
C SER A 234 1.79 13.33 1.07
N VAL A 235 2.89 13.30 1.81
CA VAL A 235 3.46 14.45 2.54
C VAL A 235 4.94 14.55 2.21
N THR A 236 5.40 15.76 1.89
CA THR A 236 6.83 16.05 1.66
C THR A 236 7.35 16.89 2.80
N ILE A 237 8.39 16.39 3.46
CA ILE A 237 9.04 17.03 4.59
C ILE A 237 10.40 17.51 4.08
N THR A 238 10.50 18.83 3.91
CA THR A 238 11.76 19.51 3.60
C THR A 238 12.41 19.95 4.90
N GLY A 239 13.58 19.39 5.23
CA GLY A 239 14.35 19.86 6.37
C GLY A 239 14.80 21.30 6.16
N GLN A 240 14.77 22.11 7.22
CA GLN A 240 15.55 23.36 7.19
C GLN A 240 17.03 22.98 7.07
N PRO A 241 17.82 23.66 6.20
CA PRO A 241 19.24 23.40 6.09
C PRO A 241 19.90 23.62 7.45
N MET A 242 20.88 22.78 7.81
CA MET A 242 21.68 22.97 9.04
C MET A 242 22.54 24.23 8.92
N THR A 243 21.93 25.39 9.15
CA THR A 243 22.66 26.64 9.36
C THR A 243 23.31 26.55 10.73
N PHE A 244 24.64 26.42 10.78
CA PHE A 244 25.39 26.63 12.01
C PHE A 244 24.99 28.00 12.58
N PRO A 245 24.60 28.10 13.86
CA PRO A 245 24.19 29.38 14.43
C PRO A 245 25.38 30.35 14.33
N PRO A 246 25.15 31.63 13.96
CA PRO A 246 26.23 32.60 13.81
C PRO A 246 27.08 32.72 15.08
N GLU A 247 26.49 32.53 16.26
CA GLU A 247 27.19 32.46 17.54
C GLU A 247 28.34 31.43 17.58
N ALA A 248 28.16 30.25 16.99
CA ALA A 248 29.23 29.25 16.92
C ALA A 248 30.37 29.67 15.97
N LEU A 249 30.03 30.41 14.92
CA LEU A 249 31.00 31.05 14.02
C LEU A 249 31.80 32.13 14.76
N TRP A 250 31.13 33.02 15.53
CA TRP A 250 31.82 34.03 16.32
C TRP A 250 32.70 33.45 17.43
N VAL A 251 32.27 32.36 18.08
CA VAL A 251 33.07 31.65 19.10
C VAL A 251 34.32 31.00 18.48
N THR A 252 34.19 30.33 17.32
CA THR A 252 35.35 29.71 16.65
C THR A 252 36.34 30.74 16.11
N VAL A 253 35.85 31.87 15.55
CA VAL A 253 36.70 33.00 15.14
C VAL A 253 37.36 33.65 16.35
N GLY A 254 36.64 33.88 17.45
CA GLY A 254 37.21 34.44 18.68
C GLY A 254 38.31 33.56 19.27
N LEU A 255 38.09 32.24 19.33
CA LEU A 255 39.10 31.28 19.76
C LEU A 255 40.34 31.29 18.87
N SER A 256 40.19 31.33 17.54
CA SER A 256 41.33 31.35 16.63
C SER A 256 42.15 32.63 16.75
N VAL A 257 41.51 33.80 16.89
CA VAL A 257 42.18 35.09 17.12
C VAL A 257 42.94 35.08 18.45
N CYS A 258 42.34 34.58 19.54
CA CYS A 258 43.02 34.43 20.83
C CYS A 258 44.24 33.50 20.75
N LEU A 259 44.13 32.39 20.02
CA LEU A 259 45.21 31.41 19.85
C LEU A 259 46.37 32.02 19.04
N ILE A 260 46.08 32.76 17.97
CA ILE A 260 47.07 33.51 17.19
C ILE A 260 47.75 34.59 18.06
N ALA A 261 46.99 35.36 18.83
CA ALA A 261 47.53 36.39 19.71
C ALA A 261 48.48 35.80 20.78
N LEU A 262 48.13 34.63 21.36
CA LEU A 262 49.00 33.90 22.28
C LEU A 262 50.29 33.40 21.59
N LEU A 263 50.20 32.87 20.37
CA LEU A 263 51.38 32.45 19.60
C LEU A 263 52.30 33.62 19.26
N VAL A 264 51.75 34.79 18.88
CA VAL A 264 52.53 36.02 18.65
C VAL A 264 53.18 36.52 19.93
N ALA A 265 52.47 36.51 21.06
CA ALA A 265 53.04 36.89 22.36
C ALA A 265 54.17 35.95 22.80
N LEU A 266 53.99 34.63 22.64
CA LEU A 266 55.03 33.64 22.90
C LEU A 266 56.24 33.83 21.99
N ALA A 267 56.03 34.04 20.68
CA ALA A 267 57.12 34.32 19.74
C ALA A 267 57.89 35.59 20.11
N PHE A 268 57.21 36.66 20.52
CA PHE A 268 57.84 37.90 20.97
C PHE A 268 58.65 37.72 22.27
N VAL A 269 58.14 36.95 23.24
CA VAL A 269 58.87 36.61 24.47
C VAL A 269 60.09 35.74 24.17
N CYS A 270 59.95 34.72 23.32
CA CYS A 270 61.07 33.91 22.85
C CYS A 270 62.12 34.76 22.12
N TRP A 271 61.71 35.67 21.24
CA TRP A 271 62.63 36.55 20.51
C TRP A 271 63.38 37.50 21.44
N ARG A 272 62.71 38.10 22.44
CA ARG A 272 63.38 38.90 23.48
C ARG A 272 64.39 38.07 24.29
N LYS A 273 64.01 36.86 24.71
CA LYS A 273 64.89 35.93 25.44
C LYS A 273 66.13 35.55 24.62
N ILE A 274 65.96 35.27 23.32
CA ILE A 274 67.07 34.97 22.40
C ILE A 274 67.97 36.20 22.25
N LYS A 275 67.40 37.40 22.02
CA LYS A 275 68.19 38.63 21.88
C LYS A 275 69.02 38.93 23.13
N GLN A 276 68.44 38.81 24.33
CA GLN A 276 69.18 38.99 25.58
C GLN A 276 70.30 37.96 25.75
N SER A 277 70.06 36.70 25.39
CA SER A 277 71.09 35.64 25.45
C SER A 277 72.24 35.91 24.47
N CYS A 278 71.97 36.46 23.28
CA CYS A 278 73.01 36.86 22.33
C CYS A 278 73.77 38.13 22.76
N GLU A 279 73.11 39.06 23.47
CA GLU A 279 73.76 40.23 24.07
C GLU A 279 74.69 39.83 25.24
N GLU A 280 74.30 38.84 26.06
CA GLU A 280 75.16 38.28 27.12
C GLU A 280 76.34 37.46 26.55
N GLU A 281 76.15 36.69 25.47
CA GLU A 281 77.23 35.90 24.84
C GLU A 281 78.28 36.79 24.15
N ASN A 282 77.87 37.88 23.49
CA ASN A 282 78.81 38.87 22.94
C ASN A 282 79.58 39.63 24.03
N ALA A 283 78.95 39.95 25.17
CA ALA A 283 79.61 40.64 26.28
C ALA A 283 80.61 39.76 27.04
N GLY A 284 80.51 38.43 26.93
CA GLY A 284 81.47 37.48 27.51
C GLY A 284 82.67 37.15 26.61
N ALA A 285 82.64 37.53 25.33
CA ALA A 285 83.63 37.11 24.34
C ALA A 285 84.83 38.06 24.16
N GLU A 286 84.85 39.23 24.79
CA GLU A 286 85.96 40.19 24.71
C GLU A 286 87.04 40.01 25.82
N ASP A 287 86.82 39.14 26.82
CA ASP A 287 87.66 39.06 28.03
C ASP A 287 88.11 37.62 28.43
N GLN A 288 88.73 36.86 27.51
CA GLN A 288 89.92 35.99 27.79
C GLN A 288 90.42 35.16 26.58
N ASP A 289 91.62 35.48 26.13
CA ASP A 289 92.54 34.51 25.47
C ASP A 289 93.14 33.56 26.53
N GLY A 290 93.25 32.25 26.24
CA GLY A 290 94.00 31.31 27.11
C GLY A 290 93.80 29.82 26.84
N GLU A 291 94.86 29.14 26.41
CA GLU A 291 95.00 27.71 26.03
C GLU A 291 94.27 26.63 26.85
N GLY A 292 93.87 25.53 26.19
CA GLY A 292 93.58 24.23 26.83
C GLY A 292 92.88 23.18 25.94
N GLU A 293 93.52 22.02 25.72
CA GLU A 293 92.97 20.93 24.88
C GLU A 293 91.79 20.14 25.51
N GLY A 294 90.89 19.63 24.66
CA GLY A 294 90.44 18.24 24.77
C GLY A 294 88.95 17.94 25.02
N SER A 295 88.20 17.66 23.94
CA SER A 295 87.24 16.53 23.81
C SER A 295 86.40 16.17 25.06
N LYS A 296 85.07 16.36 25.16
CA LYS A 296 83.97 16.08 24.21
C LYS A 296 82.62 16.37 24.94
N THR A 297 81.45 16.57 24.32
CA THR A 297 80.99 16.57 22.92
C THR A 297 79.91 17.66 22.79
N ALA A 298 79.82 18.36 21.64
CA ALA A 298 78.84 19.43 21.44
C ALA A 298 77.71 19.04 20.47
N LEU A 299 76.46 19.35 20.84
CA LEU A 299 75.39 19.59 19.87
C LEU A 299 75.63 20.98 19.25
N GLN A 300 75.40 21.14 17.95
CA GLN A 300 75.66 22.42 17.26
C GLN A 300 74.73 23.54 17.76
N PRO A 301 75.25 24.77 17.99
CA PRO A 301 74.41 25.94 18.15
C PRO A 301 73.78 26.35 16.80
N LEU A 302 72.52 26.77 16.84
CA LEU A 302 71.82 27.34 15.69
C LEU A 302 72.43 28.72 15.37
N LYS A 303 72.94 28.86 14.14
CA LYS A 303 73.58 30.08 13.67
C LYS A 303 72.56 31.20 13.48
N CYS A 304 72.67 32.27 14.28
CA CYS A 304 71.83 33.44 14.12
C CYS A 304 72.06 34.04 12.72
N SER A 305 71.01 34.08 11.90
CA SER A 305 71.05 34.54 10.52
C SER A 305 70.44 35.93 10.47
N ASP A 306 71.27 36.94 10.21
CA ASP A 306 70.85 38.35 10.19
C ASP A 306 70.12 38.65 8.86
N SER A 307 68.80 38.61 8.88
CA SER A 307 67.96 38.96 7.72
C SER A 307 67.73 40.46 7.68
N LYS A 308 68.61 41.18 6.98
CA LYS A 308 68.39 42.58 6.61
C LYS A 308 67.09 42.74 5.83
N GLU A 309 66.30 43.73 6.22
CA GLU A 309 65.27 44.32 5.38
C GLU A 309 65.93 44.95 4.13
N ASP A 310 65.35 44.70 2.97
CA ASP A 310 65.56 45.47 1.74
C ASP A 310 64.21 45.99 1.30
N ASP A 311 64.13 47.29 1.02
CA ASP A 311 62.89 48.04 0.81
C ASP A 311 62.99 48.76 -0.54
N GLY A 312 62.14 48.41 -1.52
CA GLY A 312 62.18 49.08 -2.82
C GLY A 312 61.59 48.38 -4.06
N GLN A 313 60.28 48.58 -4.26
CA GLN A 313 59.73 49.28 -5.43
C GLN A 313 59.51 48.60 -6.83
N GLU A 314 58.20 48.49 -7.16
CA GLU A 314 57.48 48.70 -8.44
C GLU A 314 57.59 47.84 -9.73
N ILE A 315 56.37 47.50 -10.21
CA ILE A 315 55.85 47.44 -11.60
C ILE A 315 56.39 46.37 -12.57
N ALA A 316 55.53 45.38 -12.84
CA ALA A 316 54.82 45.23 -14.13
C ALA A 316 53.54 44.41 -13.96
#